data_AF-A0A949S987-F1
#
_entry.id   AF-A0A949S987-F1
#
_cell.length_a   1.000
_cell.length_b   1.000
_cell.length_c   1.000
_cell.angle_alpha   90.00
_cell.angle_beta   90.00
_cell.angle_gamma   90.00
#
_symmetry.space_group_name_H-M   'P 1'
#
loop_
_entity.id
_entity.type
_entity.pdbx_description
1 polymer ?
#
loop_
_entity_poly.entity_id
_entity_poly.type
_entity_poly.pdbx_seq_one_letter_code
_entity_poly.pdbx_strand_id
1 'polypeptide(L)'
;MKYFLLSFLFLLHFADGIAQHRYKTKRDPTKYNERSADVKIFRAFNNIESSFINSLINITNESINPVSIAAPAGMYIAARINDNHYDESSSILLLLSEITNVSVTQGLKFLIKRDRPFRTLNNVKLSDTNSVTGSYSFPSGHSSESFTIATSLTLRYPDNAFLIAGLYTYATVVSLGRIYWGVHYPSDVFAGMLIGAGCSALIFSLRKPIIEAKNDLFNQSERTDSFSGGINTSVFLASVIAADLINSFFVNSSKPVLKKSKVDFSFNGVSGNLNYTLNF
;
A
#
# COMPACT_ATOMS: atom_id res chain seq x y z
N MET A 1 4.18 3.15 -22.80
CA MET A 1 2.91 3.91 -22.79
C MET A 1 1.75 3.20 -23.50
N LYS A 2 1.85 2.80 -24.79
CA LYS A 2 0.77 2.06 -25.48
C LYS A 2 0.31 0.78 -24.77
N TYR A 3 1.24 -0.03 -24.27
CA TYR A 3 0.91 -1.26 -23.54
C TYR A 3 0.23 -1.00 -22.19
N PHE A 4 0.62 0.06 -21.47
CA PHE A 4 -0.02 0.45 -20.20
C PHE A 4 -1.47 0.89 -20.41
N LEU A 5 -1.73 1.70 -21.44
CA LEU A 5 -3.09 2.12 -21.79
C LEU A 5 -3.95 0.92 -22.21
N LEU A 6 -3.38 -0.03 -22.95
CA LEU A 6 -4.05 -1.28 -23.33
C LEU A 6 -4.36 -2.16 -22.11
N SER A 7 -3.41 -2.30 -21.18
CA SER A 7 -3.60 -3.05 -19.93
C SER A 7 -4.63 -2.38 -19.01
N PHE A 8 -4.66 -1.05 -18.97
CA PHE A 8 -5.64 -0.27 -18.21
C PHE A 8 -7.06 -0.39 -18.80
N LEU A 9 -7.18 -0.29 -20.13
CA LEU A 9 -8.45 -0.51 -20.84
C LEU A 9 -8.91 -1.98 -20.73
N PHE A 10 -7.98 -2.92 -20.75
CA PHE A 10 -8.26 -4.33 -20.49
C PHE A 10 -8.73 -4.54 -19.05
N LEU A 11 -8.12 -3.90 -18.05
CA LEU A 11 -8.57 -3.92 -16.66
C LEU A 11 -9.97 -3.32 -16.50
N LEU A 12 -10.30 -2.24 -17.21
CA LEU A 12 -11.65 -1.65 -17.24
C LEU A 12 -12.68 -2.62 -17.84
N HIS A 13 -12.36 -3.23 -18.99
CA HIS A 13 -13.23 -4.25 -19.60
C HIS A 13 -13.36 -5.53 -18.76
N PHE A 14 -12.27 -5.94 -18.12
CA PHE A 14 -12.24 -7.09 -17.21
C PHE A 14 -13.04 -6.82 -15.93
N ALA A 15 -12.98 -5.59 -15.43
CA ALA A 15 -13.78 -5.13 -14.30
C ALA A 15 -15.27 -5.08 -14.61
N ASP A 16 -15.69 -4.53 -15.76
CA ASP A 16 -17.10 -4.57 -16.19
C ASP A 16 -17.62 -6.01 -16.40
N GLY A 17 -16.77 -6.89 -16.94
CA GLY A 17 -17.11 -8.30 -17.17
C GLY A 17 -17.30 -9.12 -15.90
N ILE A 18 -16.61 -8.78 -14.80
CA ILE A 18 -16.61 -9.55 -13.55
C ILE A 18 -17.49 -8.92 -12.46
N ALA A 19 -17.57 -7.60 -12.37
CA ALA A 19 -17.91 -6.93 -11.12
C ALA A 19 -19.40 -6.61 -10.89
N GLN A 20 -20.30 -6.73 -11.87
CA GLN A 20 -21.57 -5.98 -11.77
C GLN A 20 -22.86 -6.80 -11.93
N HIS A 21 -22.97 -7.65 -12.95
CA HIS A 21 -24.28 -8.17 -13.35
C HIS A 21 -24.34 -9.66 -13.68
N ARG A 22 -23.28 -10.23 -14.27
CA ARG A 22 -23.34 -11.63 -14.74
C ARG A 22 -23.39 -12.67 -13.63
N TYR A 23 -22.99 -12.30 -12.41
CA TYR A 23 -22.93 -13.20 -11.28
C TYR A 23 -24.03 -12.98 -10.25
N LYS A 24 -24.88 -11.96 -10.39
CA LYS A 24 -26.03 -11.79 -9.51
C LYS A 24 -27.05 -12.89 -9.78
N THR A 25 -27.68 -13.43 -8.75
CA THR A 25 -28.66 -14.49 -8.94
C THR A 25 -29.91 -13.93 -9.61
N LYS A 26 -30.54 -14.70 -10.50
CA LYS A 26 -31.83 -14.29 -11.12
C LYS A 26 -32.96 -14.17 -10.09
N ARG A 27 -32.85 -14.90 -8.96
CA ARG A 27 -33.86 -14.96 -7.90
C ARG A 27 -33.76 -13.79 -6.91
N ASP A 28 -32.53 -13.39 -6.59
CA ASP A 28 -32.23 -12.25 -5.73
C ASP A 28 -31.08 -11.46 -6.37
N PRO A 29 -31.36 -10.31 -7.00
CA PRO A 29 -30.35 -9.48 -7.67
C PRO A 29 -29.44 -8.75 -6.69
N THR A 30 -29.64 -8.88 -5.37
CA THR A 30 -28.71 -8.40 -4.35
C THR A 30 -27.64 -9.44 -4.00
N LYS A 31 -27.85 -10.72 -4.35
CA LYS A 31 -26.95 -11.83 -4.00
C LYS A 31 -26.13 -12.30 -5.19
N TYR A 32 -24.90 -12.72 -4.90
CA TYR A 32 -23.98 -13.26 -5.89
C TYR A 32 -24.12 -14.79 -5.99
N ASN A 33 -23.76 -15.34 -7.15
CA ASN A 33 -23.82 -16.75 -7.45
C ASN A 33 -22.71 -17.51 -6.70
N GLU A 34 -23.11 -18.30 -5.71
CA GLU A 34 -22.24 -19.16 -4.89
C GLU A 34 -21.42 -20.17 -5.73
N ARG A 35 -21.82 -20.46 -6.98
CA ARG A 35 -21.06 -21.36 -7.87
C ARG A 35 -19.91 -20.70 -8.62
N SER A 36 -19.79 -19.37 -8.58
CA SER A 36 -18.70 -18.64 -9.25
C SER A 36 -17.34 -18.97 -8.64
N ALA A 37 -16.28 -18.91 -9.46
CA ALA A 37 -14.91 -19.17 -8.99
C ALA A 37 -14.49 -18.18 -7.90
N ASP A 38 -14.87 -16.91 -8.06
CA ASP A 38 -14.57 -15.82 -7.12
C ASP A 38 -15.17 -16.09 -5.73
N VAL A 39 -16.41 -16.58 -5.67
CA VAL A 39 -17.06 -16.96 -4.40
C VAL A 39 -16.44 -18.24 -3.82
N LYS A 40 -16.16 -19.26 -4.63
CA LYS A 40 -15.54 -20.51 -4.14
C LYS A 40 -14.18 -20.26 -3.50
N ILE A 41 -13.33 -19.47 -4.16
CA ILE A 41 -12.02 -19.09 -3.63
C ILE A 41 -12.21 -18.21 -2.38
N PHE A 42 -13.11 -17.24 -2.42
CA PHE A 42 -13.44 -16.44 -1.24
C PHE A 42 -13.79 -17.31 -0.02
N ARG A 43 -14.68 -18.31 -0.19
CA ARG A 43 -15.07 -19.22 0.89
C ARG A 43 -13.91 -20.05 1.42
N ALA A 44 -13.02 -20.51 0.53
CA ALA A 44 -11.85 -21.29 0.93
C ALA A 44 -10.95 -20.50 1.90
N PHE A 45 -10.79 -19.18 1.68
CA PHE A 45 -10.00 -18.33 2.56
C PHE A 45 -10.78 -17.85 3.79
N ASN A 46 -12.00 -17.36 3.60
CA ASN A 46 -12.82 -16.79 4.68
C ASN A 46 -13.25 -17.82 5.72
N ASN A 47 -13.27 -19.12 5.38
CA ASN A 47 -13.61 -20.18 6.33
C ASN A 47 -12.43 -20.65 7.20
N ILE A 48 -11.19 -20.23 6.90
CA ILE A 48 -10.02 -20.59 7.69
C ILE A 48 -10.16 -19.99 9.10
N GLU A 49 -9.91 -20.82 10.12
CA GLU A 49 -9.90 -20.38 11.53
C GLU A 49 -8.51 -20.57 12.10
N SER A 50 -7.79 -19.48 12.35
CA SER A 50 -6.48 -19.52 13.00
C SER A 50 -6.19 -18.21 13.72
N SER A 51 -5.88 -18.30 15.02
CA SER A 51 -5.49 -17.15 15.84
C SER A 51 -4.19 -16.52 15.35
N PHE A 52 -3.23 -17.34 14.92
CA PHE A 52 -1.97 -16.87 14.33
C PHE A 52 -2.22 -16.06 13.05
N ILE A 53 -3.05 -16.59 12.14
CA ILE A 53 -3.39 -15.90 10.88
C ILE A 53 -4.16 -14.61 11.16
N ASN A 54 -5.08 -14.61 12.14
CA ASN A 54 -5.77 -13.41 12.59
C ASN A 54 -4.78 -12.31 13.05
N SER A 55 -3.84 -12.66 13.93
CA SER A 55 -2.84 -11.71 14.44
C SER A 55 -1.94 -11.18 13.32
N LEU A 56 -1.45 -12.06 12.45
CA LEU A 56 -0.60 -11.68 11.32
C LEU A 56 -1.33 -10.70 10.41
N ILE A 57 -2.55 -11.03 10.00
CA ILE A 57 -3.34 -10.19 9.09
C ILE A 57 -3.69 -8.86 9.75
N ASN A 58 -3.99 -8.85 11.04
CA ASN A 58 -4.25 -7.63 11.79
C ASN A 58 -3.06 -6.67 11.73
N ILE A 59 -1.86 -7.16 12.04
CA ILE A 59 -0.63 -6.37 11.98
C ILE A 59 -0.40 -5.85 10.55
N THR A 60 -0.49 -6.74 9.56
CA THR A 60 -0.20 -6.34 8.18
C THR A 60 -1.23 -5.37 7.61
N ASN A 61 -2.51 -5.52 7.93
CA ASN A 61 -3.56 -4.63 7.44
C ASN A 61 -3.48 -3.25 8.07
N GLU A 62 -3.27 -3.16 9.39
CA GLU A 62 -3.12 -1.87 10.07
C GLU A 62 -1.86 -1.14 9.62
N SER A 63 -0.82 -1.88 9.20
CA SER A 63 0.44 -1.27 8.74
C SER A 63 0.36 -0.57 7.38
N ILE A 64 -0.65 -0.84 6.54
CA ILE A 64 -0.57 -0.40 5.13
C ILE A 64 -0.63 1.12 4.98
N ASN A 65 -1.59 1.76 5.65
CA ASN A 65 -1.76 3.21 5.62
C ASN A 65 -0.51 3.95 6.15
N PRO A 66 0.03 3.60 7.34
CA PRO A 66 1.25 4.26 7.81
C PRO A 66 2.44 3.95 6.90
N VAL A 67 2.60 2.74 6.37
CA VAL A 67 3.71 2.41 5.45
C VAL A 67 3.61 3.21 4.13
N SER A 68 2.42 3.39 3.55
CA SER A 68 2.22 4.19 2.32
C SER A 68 2.69 5.64 2.46
N ILE A 69 2.62 6.21 3.67
CA ILE A 69 3.09 7.58 3.94
C ILE A 69 4.57 7.57 4.39
N ALA A 70 4.91 6.67 5.30
CA ALA A 70 6.23 6.59 5.92
C ALA A 70 7.32 6.14 4.95
N ALA A 71 7.02 5.24 4.02
CA ALA A 71 8.00 4.74 3.06
C ALA A 71 8.55 5.85 2.16
N PRO A 72 7.74 6.64 1.42
CA PRO A 72 8.27 7.74 0.63
C PRO A 72 8.91 8.83 1.49
N ALA A 73 8.28 9.23 2.60
CA ALA A 73 8.82 10.29 3.46
C ALA A 73 10.14 9.90 4.12
N GLY A 74 10.21 8.71 4.70
CA GLY A 74 11.41 8.16 5.34
C GLY A 74 12.53 7.93 4.35
N MET A 75 12.21 7.41 3.16
CA MET A 75 13.19 7.27 2.07
C MET A 75 13.72 8.63 1.61
N TYR A 76 12.87 9.64 1.47
CA TYR A 76 13.30 11.00 1.11
C TYR A 76 14.23 11.60 2.17
N ILE A 77 13.83 11.56 3.45
CA ILE A 77 14.63 12.10 4.56
C ILE A 77 15.98 11.39 4.64
N ALA A 78 15.98 10.05 4.60
CA ALA A 78 17.20 9.27 4.66
C ALA A 78 18.08 9.53 3.43
N ALA A 79 17.51 9.70 2.25
CA ALA A 79 18.25 10.08 1.06
C ALA A 79 18.96 11.43 1.22
N ARG A 80 18.27 12.45 1.77
CA ARG A 80 18.85 13.77 2.04
C ARG A 80 19.94 13.73 3.10
N ILE A 81 19.79 12.92 4.16
CA ILE A 81 20.81 12.76 5.20
C ILE A 81 22.08 12.10 4.65
N ASN A 82 21.92 11.16 3.72
CA ASN A 82 23.03 10.40 3.12
C ASN A 82 23.55 11.01 1.80
N ASP A 83 23.11 12.21 1.43
CA ASP A 83 23.41 12.85 0.13
C ASP A 83 23.18 11.92 -1.09
N ASN A 84 22.18 11.02 -0.99
CA ASN A 84 21.87 10.03 -2.00
C ASN A 84 20.73 10.52 -2.91
N HIS A 85 21.11 11.29 -3.93
CA HIS A 85 20.16 11.90 -4.87
C HIS A 85 19.34 10.88 -5.68
N TYR A 86 19.84 9.65 -5.82
CA TYR A 86 19.11 8.58 -6.50
C TYR A 86 17.95 8.06 -5.64
N ASP A 87 18.16 7.89 -4.33
CA ASP A 87 17.09 7.57 -3.38
C ASP A 87 16.11 8.73 -3.18
N GLU A 88 16.61 9.96 -3.23
CA GLU A 88 15.77 11.15 -3.15
C GLU A 88 14.79 11.16 -4.33
N SER A 89 15.29 11.04 -5.56
CA SER A 89 14.46 10.97 -6.76
C SER A 89 13.49 9.78 -6.73
N SER A 90 13.94 8.62 -6.23
CA SER A 90 13.12 7.42 -6.18
C SER A 90 12.02 7.48 -5.12
N SER A 91 12.24 8.20 -4.03
CA SER A 91 11.20 8.48 -3.04
C SER A 91 10.08 9.37 -3.60
N ILE A 92 10.42 10.33 -4.48
CA ILE A 92 9.45 11.15 -5.20
C ILE A 92 8.67 10.29 -6.20
N LEU A 93 9.35 9.39 -6.93
CA LEU A 93 8.67 8.45 -7.82
C LEU A 93 7.73 7.50 -7.05
N LEU A 94 8.14 7.01 -5.88
CA LEU A 94 7.27 6.22 -5.00
C LEU A 94 6.05 7.03 -4.55
N LEU A 95 6.23 8.27 -4.09
CA LEU A 95 5.14 9.15 -3.69
C LEU A 95 4.15 9.40 -4.84
N LEU A 96 4.66 9.71 -6.03
CA LEU A 96 3.84 9.90 -7.23
C LEU A 96 3.12 8.61 -7.64
N SER A 97 3.75 7.45 -7.42
CA SER A 97 3.12 6.14 -7.66
C SER A 97 1.95 5.91 -6.71
N GLU A 98 2.10 6.20 -5.41
CA GLU A 98 1.02 6.13 -4.42
C GLU A 98 -0.13 7.08 -4.76
N ILE A 99 0.16 8.35 -5.08
CA ILE A 99 -0.87 9.33 -5.47
C ILE A 99 -1.63 8.85 -6.70
N THR A 100 -0.91 8.33 -7.70
CA THR A 100 -1.52 7.79 -8.92
C THR A 100 -2.38 6.57 -8.61
N ASN A 101 -1.87 5.65 -7.80
CA ASN A 101 -2.57 4.44 -7.38
C ASN A 101 -3.86 4.76 -6.63
N VAL A 102 -3.81 5.65 -5.63
CA VAL A 102 -4.99 6.08 -4.87
C VAL A 102 -6.00 6.73 -5.81
N SER A 103 -5.57 7.63 -6.69
CA SER A 103 -6.45 8.30 -7.65
C SER A 103 -7.18 7.31 -8.57
N VAL A 104 -6.44 6.36 -9.15
CA VAL A 104 -6.99 5.32 -10.02
C VAL A 104 -7.93 4.40 -9.25
N THR A 105 -7.49 3.91 -8.08
CA THR A 105 -8.26 2.98 -7.23
C THR A 105 -9.59 3.62 -6.79
N GLN A 106 -9.57 4.86 -6.31
CA GLN A 106 -10.77 5.57 -5.89
C GLN A 106 -11.68 5.89 -7.07
N GLY A 107 -11.13 6.34 -8.20
CA GLY A 107 -11.89 6.56 -9.43
C GLY A 107 -12.64 5.30 -9.87
N LEU A 108 -11.95 4.16 -9.91
CA LEU A 108 -12.55 2.87 -10.25
C LEU A 108 -13.62 2.42 -9.25
N LYS A 109 -13.42 2.68 -7.95
CA LYS A 109 -14.45 2.41 -6.93
C LYS A 109 -15.74 3.16 -7.21
N PHE A 110 -15.66 4.45 -7.56
CA PHE A 110 -16.84 5.27 -7.86
C PHE A 110 -17.49 4.96 -9.21
N LEU A 111 -16.72 4.47 -10.19
CA LEU A 111 -17.25 4.07 -11.49
C LEU A 111 -17.96 2.71 -11.40
N ILE A 112 -17.31 1.75 -10.77
CA ILE A 112 -17.78 0.36 -10.77
C ILE A 112 -18.78 0.13 -9.65
N LYS A 113 -18.56 0.66 -8.44
CA LYS A 113 -19.54 0.53 -7.34
C LYS A 113 -19.88 -0.92 -6.94
N ARG A 114 -18.92 -1.85 -7.04
CA ARG A 114 -19.15 -3.26 -6.67
C ARG A 114 -19.44 -3.42 -5.18
N ASP A 115 -20.49 -4.15 -4.83
CA ASP A 115 -20.82 -4.51 -3.45
C ASP A 115 -19.79 -5.50 -2.84
N ARG A 116 -19.53 -5.37 -1.53
CA ARG A 116 -18.59 -6.24 -0.79
C ARG A 116 -19.17 -7.63 -0.50
N PRO A 117 -18.33 -8.66 -0.27
CA PRO A 117 -18.80 -10.02 0.03
C PRO A 117 -19.78 -10.10 1.19
N PHE A 118 -19.50 -9.42 2.31
CA PHE A 118 -20.38 -9.42 3.49
C PHE A 118 -21.79 -8.85 3.26
N ARG A 119 -22.01 -8.09 2.18
CA ARG A 119 -23.36 -7.60 1.80
C ARG A 119 -24.10 -8.58 0.90
N THR A 120 -23.35 -9.33 0.09
CA THR A 120 -23.87 -10.07 -1.07
C THR A 120 -23.83 -11.58 -0.90
N LEU A 121 -23.13 -12.07 0.11
CA LEU A 121 -23.02 -13.48 0.47
C LEU A 121 -23.55 -13.71 1.89
N ASN A 122 -24.03 -14.92 2.16
CA ASN A 122 -24.49 -15.31 3.50
C ASN A 122 -23.34 -15.90 4.32
N ASN A 123 -23.39 -15.89 5.65
CA ASN A 123 -22.39 -16.54 6.51
C ASN A 123 -20.94 -16.10 6.20
N VAL A 124 -20.72 -14.81 5.97
CA VAL A 124 -19.36 -14.25 5.83
C VAL A 124 -18.79 -13.99 7.22
N LYS A 125 -17.60 -14.51 7.50
CA LYS A 125 -16.86 -14.16 8.71
C LYS A 125 -16.20 -12.81 8.51
N LEU A 126 -16.71 -11.78 9.18
CA LEU A 126 -16.23 -10.41 9.05
C LEU A 126 -15.45 -10.02 10.30
N SER A 127 -14.17 -9.67 10.14
CA SER A 127 -13.28 -9.34 11.25
C SER A 127 -13.12 -7.83 11.48
N ASP A 128 -13.44 -6.98 10.50
CA ASP A 128 -13.42 -5.52 10.63
C ASP A 128 -14.57 -4.87 9.85
N THR A 129 -15.44 -4.15 10.56
CA THR A 129 -16.56 -3.39 10.01
C THR A 129 -16.28 -1.90 9.88
N ASN A 130 -15.44 -1.33 10.74
CA ASN A 130 -15.42 0.12 10.96
C ASN A 130 -14.69 0.87 9.84
N SER A 131 -13.69 0.25 9.23
CA SER A 131 -12.89 0.88 8.16
C SER A 131 -13.53 0.82 6.77
N VAL A 132 -14.57 -0.01 6.58
CA VAL A 132 -15.11 -0.34 5.25
C VAL A 132 -16.60 -0.07 5.07
N THR A 133 -17.31 0.32 6.13
CA THR A 133 -18.73 0.69 6.06
C THR A 133 -18.96 1.83 5.07
N GLY A 134 -19.78 1.58 4.04
CA GLY A 134 -20.14 2.59 3.02
C GLY A 134 -19.23 2.63 1.79
N SER A 135 -18.14 1.86 1.77
CA SER A 135 -17.19 1.85 0.63
C SER A 135 -17.42 0.67 -0.33
N TYR A 136 -17.10 0.87 -1.61
CA TYR A 136 -17.17 -0.15 -2.65
C TYR A 136 -16.00 -1.14 -2.60
N SER A 137 -16.25 -2.37 -3.07
CA SER A 137 -15.29 -3.48 -3.01
C SER A 137 -14.22 -3.40 -4.09
N PHE A 138 -14.60 -3.14 -5.35
CA PHE A 138 -13.65 -3.19 -6.47
C PHE A 138 -13.04 -1.82 -6.79
N PRO A 139 -11.73 -1.73 -7.04
CA PRO A 139 -10.68 -2.70 -6.71
C PRO A 139 -10.27 -2.61 -5.23
N SER A 140 -9.45 -3.53 -4.73
CA SER A 140 -8.94 -3.50 -3.35
C SER A 140 -7.83 -2.46 -3.18
N GLY A 141 -8.02 -1.51 -2.25
CA GLY A 141 -7.04 -0.44 -1.96
C GLY A 141 -5.78 -0.96 -1.26
N HIS A 142 -5.92 -1.73 -0.18
CA HIS A 142 -4.74 -2.30 0.51
C HIS A 142 -3.90 -3.20 -0.42
N SER A 143 -4.56 -3.92 -1.34
CA SER A 143 -3.83 -4.72 -2.32
C SER A 143 -3.09 -3.85 -3.33
N SER A 144 -3.71 -2.76 -3.80
CA SER A 144 -3.05 -1.85 -4.74
C SER A 144 -1.94 -1.02 -4.10
N GLU A 145 -2.13 -0.51 -2.89
CA GLU A 145 -1.12 0.21 -2.10
C GLU A 145 0.09 -0.69 -1.82
N SER A 146 -0.13 -1.90 -1.29
CA SER A 146 0.98 -2.81 -0.97
C SER A 146 1.81 -3.23 -2.20
N PHE A 147 1.15 -3.45 -3.34
CA PHE A 147 1.85 -3.76 -4.60
C PHE A 147 2.51 -2.52 -5.23
N THR A 148 2.00 -1.31 -4.97
CA THR A 148 2.65 -0.05 -5.37
C THR A 148 3.98 0.12 -4.62
N ILE A 149 3.99 -0.05 -3.30
CA ILE A 149 5.21 -0.01 -2.48
C ILE A 149 6.19 -1.09 -2.93
N ALA A 150 5.74 -2.35 -3.01
CA ALA A 150 6.60 -3.48 -3.36
C ALA A 150 7.24 -3.31 -4.75
N THR A 151 6.46 -2.88 -5.74
CA THR A 151 6.94 -2.70 -7.11
C THR A 151 7.88 -1.49 -7.23
N SER A 152 7.55 -0.36 -6.60
CA SER A 152 8.41 0.83 -6.62
C SER A 152 9.78 0.55 -6.00
N LEU A 153 9.82 -0.12 -4.85
CA LEU A 153 11.06 -0.46 -4.18
C LEU A 153 11.84 -1.56 -4.92
N THR A 154 11.15 -2.49 -5.60
CA THR A 154 11.79 -3.46 -6.50
C THR A 154 12.46 -2.76 -7.69
N LEU A 155 11.79 -1.80 -8.32
CA LEU A 155 12.34 -1.02 -9.43
C LEU A 155 13.51 -0.14 -9.00
N ARG A 156 13.52 0.27 -7.73
CA ARG A 156 14.65 0.99 -7.14
C ARG A 156 15.83 0.08 -6.80
N TYR A 157 15.59 -1.09 -6.24
CA TYR A 157 16.61 -2.01 -5.73
C TYR A 157 16.54 -3.37 -6.44
N PRO A 158 16.75 -3.42 -7.77
CA PRO A 158 16.51 -4.63 -8.57
C PRO A 158 17.44 -5.80 -8.19
N ASP A 159 18.64 -5.49 -7.69
CA ASP A 159 19.65 -6.50 -7.36
C ASP A 159 19.49 -7.09 -5.95
N ASN A 160 18.55 -6.57 -5.15
CA ASN A 160 18.33 -7.05 -3.77
C ASN A 160 17.20 -8.08 -3.71
N ALA A 161 17.52 -9.33 -4.10
CA ALA A 161 16.55 -10.43 -4.13
C ALA A 161 15.87 -10.68 -2.77
N PHE A 162 16.58 -10.49 -1.65
CA PHE A 162 16.02 -10.68 -0.31
C PHE A 162 14.97 -9.62 0.03
N LEU A 163 15.26 -8.35 -0.26
CA LEU A 163 14.30 -7.26 -0.12
C LEU A 163 13.06 -7.53 -0.98
N ILE A 164 13.26 -7.87 -2.26
CA ILE A 164 12.17 -8.12 -3.21
C ILE A 164 11.27 -9.25 -2.71
N ALA A 165 11.86 -10.36 -2.26
CA ALA A 165 11.11 -11.48 -1.69
C ALA A 165 10.31 -11.05 -0.45
N GLY A 166 10.90 -10.26 0.45
CA GLY A 166 10.23 -9.73 1.64
C GLY A 166 9.05 -8.80 1.29
N LEU A 167 9.25 -7.88 0.35
CA LEU A 167 8.22 -6.93 -0.09
C LEU A 167 7.01 -7.61 -0.72
N TYR A 168 7.24 -8.55 -1.65
CA TYR A 168 6.14 -9.28 -2.28
C TYR A 168 5.49 -10.28 -1.35
N THR A 169 6.22 -10.85 -0.38
CA THR A 169 5.63 -11.66 0.70
C THR A 169 4.68 -10.81 1.54
N TYR A 170 5.15 -9.65 2.01
CA TYR A 170 4.32 -8.70 2.76
C TYR A 170 3.08 -8.28 1.97
N ALA A 171 3.24 -7.84 0.71
CA ALA A 171 2.14 -7.41 -0.13
C ALA A 171 1.13 -8.52 -0.41
N THR A 172 1.60 -9.76 -0.57
CA THR A 172 0.73 -10.94 -0.72
C THR A 172 -0.04 -11.24 0.56
N VAL A 173 0.59 -11.17 1.73
CA VAL A 173 -0.07 -11.38 3.03
C VAL A 173 -1.15 -10.32 3.27
N VAL A 174 -0.86 -9.04 3.03
CA VAL A 174 -1.85 -7.95 3.10
C VAL A 174 -3.03 -8.24 2.16
N SER A 175 -2.73 -8.59 0.91
CA SER A 175 -3.72 -8.85 -0.13
C SER A 175 -4.65 -10.03 0.21
N LEU A 176 -4.08 -11.18 0.59
CA LEU A 176 -4.84 -12.36 1.02
C LEU A 176 -5.63 -12.10 2.31
N GLY A 177 -5.08 -11.27 3.19
CA GLY A 177 -5.74 -10.83 4.42
C GLY A 177 -7.09 -10.16 4.17
N ARG A 178 -7.26 -9.48 3.04
CA ARG A 178 -8.52 -8.83 2.66
C ARG A 178 -9.62 -9.83 2.25
N ILE A 179 -9.24 -10.98 1.69
CA ILE A 179 -10.16 -12.07 1.37
C ILE A 179 -10.54 -12.78 2.68
N TYR A 180 -9.52 -13.09 3.49
CA TYR A 180 -9.68 -13.75 4.77
C TYR A 180 -10.62 -12.99 5.73
N TRP A 181 -10.49 -11.66 5.85
CA TRP A 181 -11.39 -10.83 6.66
C TRP A 181 -12.78 -10.61 6.07
N GLY A 182 -13.08 -11.15 4.88
CA GLY A 182 -14.42 -11.09 4.32
C GLY A 182 -14.79 -9.77 3.63
N VAL A 183 -13.80 -8.88 3.41
CA VAL A 183 -14.05 -7.50 2.94
C VAL A 183 -13.88 -7.32 1.42
N HIS A 184 -13.19 -8.23 0.74
CA HIS A 184 -12.95 -8.20 -0.70
C HIS A 184 -13.07 -9.58 -1.34
N TYR A 185 -13.51 -9.60 -2.60
CA TYR A 185 -13.43 -10.77 -3.45
C TYR A 185 -12.00 -10.99 -3.99
N PRO A 186 -11.60 -12.24 -4.28
CA PRO A 186 -10.32 -12.55 -4.92
C PRO A 186 -10.03 -11.71 -6.17
N SER A 187 -11.02 -11.47 -7.03
CA SER A 187 -10.83 -10.62 -8.22
C SER A 187 -10.57 -9.14 -7.86
N ASP A 188 -11.15 -8.63 -6.77
CA ASP A 188 -10.89 -7.24 -6.33
C ASP A 188 -9.45 -7.08 -5.88
N VAL A 189 -8.93 -8.11 -5.20
CA VAL A 189 -7.54 -8.20 -4.75
C VAL A 189 -6.62 -8.30 -5.95
N PHE A 190 -6.85 -9.24 -6.87
CA PHE A 190 -6.03 -9.41 -8.06
C PHE A 190 -5.98 -8.13 -8.93
N ALA A 191 -7.12 -7.46 -9.11
CA ALA A 191 -7.15 -6.18 -9.81
C ALA A 191 -6.34 -5.10 -9.05
N GLY A 192 -6.45 -5.06 -7.72
CA GLY A 192 -5.63 -4.19 -6.88
C GLY A 192 -4.13 -4.41 -7.11
N MET A 193 -3.67 -5.65 -7.05
CA MET A 193 -2.27 -6.02 -7.31
C MET A 193 -1.76 -5.47 -8.66
N LEU A 194 -2.56 -5.68 -9.72
CA LEU A 194 -2.21 -5.22 -11.07
C LEU A 194 -2.20 -3.69 -11.19
N ILE A 195 -3.16 -3.01 -10.57
CA ILE A 195 -3.24 -1.55 -10.56
C ILE A 195 -2.01 -0.98 -9.86
N GLY A 196 -1.70 -1.46 -8.67
CA GLY A 196 -0.57 -0.95 -7.89
C GLY A 196 0.76 -1.13 -8.61
N ALA A 197 1.05 -2.35 -9.06
CA ALA A 197 2.25 -2.64 -9.83
C ALA A 197 2.30 -1.83 -11.15
N GLY A 198 1.15 -1.67 -11.82
CA GLY A 198 1.02 -0.87 -13.03
C GLY A 198 1.32 0.61 -12.81
N CYS A 199 0.77 1.21 -11.76
CA CYS A 199 1.00 2.61 -11.41
C CYS A 199 2.49 2.88 -11.15
N SER A 200 3.15 2.03 -10.37
CA SER A 200 4.59 2.11 -10.15
C SER A 200 5.38 1.97 -11.45
N ALA A 201 5.07 0.95 -12.26
CA ALA A 201 5.75 0.76 -13.54
C ALA A 201 5.57 1.97 -14.48
N LEU A 202 4.38 2.57 -14.51
CA LEU A 202 4.12 3.79 -15.28
C LEU A 202 5.00 4.95 -14.79
N ILE A 203 4.95 5.27 -13.49
CA ILE A 203 5.68 6.41 -12.95
C ILE A 203 7.19 6.24 -13.10
N PHE A 204 7.73 5.05 -12.84
CA PHE A 204 9.15 4.76 -13.04
C PHE A 204 9.54 4.77 -14.53
N SER A 205 8.64 4.45 -15.46
CA SER A 205 8.90 4.62 -16.90
C SER A 205 9.01 6.09 -17.30
N LEU A 206 8.38 6.99 -16.55
CA LEU A 206 8.42 8.45 -16.72
C LEU A 206 9.51 9.10 -15.85
N ARG A 207 10.43 8.33 -15.26
CA ARG A 207 11.45 8.85 -14.34
C ARG A 207 12.26 10.01 -14.91
N LYS A 208 12.68 9.94 -16.18
CA LYS A 208 13.52 10.98 -16.80
C LYS A 208 12.82 12.34 -16.82
N PRO A 209 11.65 12.50 -17.47
CA PRO A 209 10.96 13.79 -17.48
C PRO A 209 10.50 14.24 -16.10
N ILE A 210 10.18 13.32 -15.18
CA ILE A 210 9.82 13.67 -13.80
C ILE A 210 11.03 14.23 -13.04
N ILE A 211 12.20 13.60 -13.17
CA ILE A 211 13.43 14.05 -12.52
C ILE A 211 13.94 15.34 -13.17
N GLU A 212 13.83 15.48 -14.48
CA GLU A 212 14.13 16.74 -15.19
C GLU A 212 13.22 17.87 -14.69
N ALA A 213 11.91 17.66 -14.62
CA ALA A 213 10.98 18.66 -14.10
C ALA A 213 11.22 18.97 -12.61
N LYS A 214 11.52 17.96 -11.78
CA LYS A 214 11.96 18.15 -10.40
C LYS A 214 13.20 19.04 -10.39
N ASN A 215 14.21 18.66 -11.15
CA ASN A 215 15.46 19.39 -11.22
C ASN A 215 15.21 20.82 -11.71
N ASP A 216 14.39 21.09 -12.72
CA ASP A 216 14.07 22.47 -13.15
C ASP A 216 13.34 23.28 -12.07
N LEU A 217 12.42 22.66 -11.33
CA LEU A 217 11.73 23.30 -10.20
C LEU A 217 12.67 23.62 -9.04
N PHE A 218 13.69 22.79 -8.82
CA PHE A 218 14.65 22.94 -7.71
C PHE A 218 16.03 23.49 -8.14
N ASN A 219 16.34 23.61 -9.43
CA ASN A 219 17.60 24.12 -10.04
C ASN A 219 17.62 25.65 -10.15
N GLN A 220 17.08 26.32 -9.13
CA GLN A 220 17.88 27.37 -8.50
C GLN A 220 18.99 26.79 -7.59
N SER A 221 19.07 25.47 -7.37
CA SER A 221 20.21 24.83 -6.68
C SER A 221 20.53 23.42 -7.24
N GLU A 222 21.61 23.37 -8.02
CA GLU A 222 22.52 22.25 -8.36
C GLU A 222 22.13 20.79 -8.02
N ARG A 223 22.23 19.86 -9.00
CA ARG A 223 23.16 18.68 -9.01
C ARG A 223 22.81 17.57 -10.03
N THR A 224 23.84 16.84 -10.45
CA THR A 224 23.82 15.69 -11.38
C THR A 224 23.88 14.34 -10.65
N ASP A 225 23.02 13.39 -11.01
CA ASP A 225 22.86 12.08 -10.35
C ASP A 225 23.90 11.04 -10.80
N SER A 226 24.48 10.27 -9.86
CA SER A 226 25.20 9.02 -10.13
C SER A 226 24.81 7.93 -9.14
N PHE A 227 24.71 6.68 -9.64
CA PHE A 227 24.25 5.51 -8.89
C PHE A 227 25.36 5.02 -7.94
N SER A 228 25.10 5.01 -6.63
CA SER A 228 25.94 4.35 -5.62
C SER A 228 25.11 3.27 -4.90
N GLY A 229 25.63 2.05 -4.92
CA GLY A 229 24.93 0.85 -4.45
C GLY A 229 24.94 0.71 -2.92
N GLY A 230 23.85 0.14 -2.40
CA GLY A 230 23.69 -0.29 -1.01
C GLY A 230 22.40 0.20 -0.39
N ILE A 231 21.57 -0.73 0.12
CA ILE A 231 20.52 -0.37 1.07
C ILE A 231 21.23 -0.01 2.37
N ASN A 232 21.21 1.26 2.76
CA ASN A 232 21.61 1.60 4.12
C ASN A 232 20.52 1.04 5.06
N THR A 233 20.89 0.12 5.95
CA THR A 233 19.99 -0.47 6.95
C THR A 233 19.26 0.57 7.79
N SER A 234 19.82 1.78 7.92
CA SER A 234 19.15 2.93 8.53
C SER A 234 17.95 3.44 7.73
N VAL A 235 17.89 3.27 6.40
CA VAL A 235 16.74 3.64 5.56
C VAL A 235 15.59 2.69 5.82
N PHE A 236 15.85 1.38 5.85
CA PHE A 236 14.84 0.37 6.22
C PHE A 236 14.34 0.61 7.65
N LEU A 237 15.26 0.77 8.62
CA LEU A 237 14.87 1.09 10.01
C LEU A 237 14.12 2.42 10.11
N ALA A 238 14.54 3.47 9.40
CA ALA A 238 13.86 4.77 9.43
C ALA A 238 12.45 4.68 8.84
N SER A 239 12.24 3.90 7.77
CA SER A 239 10.90 3.68 7.21
C SER A 239 10.01 2.86 8.15
N VAL A 240 10.56 1.89 8.88
CA VAL A 240 9.83 1.12 9.89
C VAL A 240 9.51 1.98 11.12
N ILE A 241 10.48 2.75 11.63
CA ILE A 241 10.31 3.65 12.79
C ILE A 241 9.37 4.81 12.44
N ALA A 242 9.46 5.38 11.24
CA ALA A 242 8.53 6.40 10.78
C ALA A 242 7.11 5.82 10.64
N ALA A 243 6.97 4.59 10.15
CA ALA A 243 5.68 3.90 10.12
C ALA A 243 5.13 3.67 11.52
N ASP A 244 5.95 3.29 12.48
CA ASP A 244 5.55 3.04 13.87
C ASP A 244 5.19 4.33 14.63
N LEU A 245 5.95 5.42 14.42
CA LEU A 245 5.67 6.75 14.96
C LEU A 245 4.38 7.35 14.39
N ILE A 246 4.17 7.21 13.08
CA ILE A 246 2.94 7.64 12.41
C ILE A 246 1.76 6.79 12.89
N ASN A 247 1.93 5.49 13.03
CA ASN A 247 0.93 4.59 13.61
C ASN A 247 0.57 5.00 15.05
N SER A 248 1.56 5.40 15.87
CA SER A 248 1.32 5.93 17.23
C SER A 248 0.56 7.26 17.25
N PHE A 249 0.65 8.05 16.18
CA PHE A 249 -0.02 9.35 16.04
C PHE A 249 -1.47 9.21 15.56
N PHE A 250 -1.77 8.20 14.74
CA PHE A 250 -3.11 7.97 14.17
C PHE A 250 -3.96 6.96 14.94
N VAL A 251 -3.34 5.99 15.63
CA VAL A 251 -4.03 5.08 16.53
C VAL A 251 -4.24 5.80 17.85
N ASN A 252 -5.35 6.54 17.93
CA ASN A 252 -5.92 7.05 19.16
C ASN A 252 -6.45 5.86 19.99
N SER A 253 -5.54 5.01 20.48
CA SER A 253 -5.82 4.01 21.50
C SER A 253 -5.88 4.73 22.83
N SER A 254 -7.05 4.75 23.44
CA SER A 254 -7.32 5.25 24.79
C SER A 254 -6.60 4.46 25.92
N LYS A 255 -5.53 3.71 25.58
CA LYS A 255 -4.60 3.14 26.54
C LYS A 255 -3.16 3.49 26.12
N PRO A 256 -2.48 4.40 26.84
CA PRO A 256 -1.09 4.69 26.58
C PRO A 256 -0.24 3.45 26.90
N VAL A 257 0.43 2.89 25.89
CA VAL A 257 1.44 1.83 26.09
C VAL A 257 2.73 2.42 26.69
N LEU A 258 2.99 3.70 26.47
CA LEU A 258 4.11 4.42 27.07
C LEU A 258 3.62 5.28 28.23
N LYS A 259 3.88 4.83 29.46
CA LYS A 259 3.77 5.72 30.63
C LYS A 259 4.89 6.75 30.57
N LYS A 260 4.53 7.96 30.12
CA LYS A 260 5.34 9.19 30.11
C LYS A 260 6.68 9.08 29.36
N SER A 261 6.68 9.45 28.10
CA SER A 261 7.90 9.83 27.37
C SER A 261 7.86 11.34 27.10
N LYS A 262 8.94 12.03 27.49
CA LYS A 262 9.12 13.46 27.27
C LYS A 262 10.18 13.63 26.18
N VAL A 263 9.88 14.43 25.15
CA VAL A 263 10.76 14.67 24.01
C VAL A 263 10.95 16.18 23.87
N ASP A 264 12.19 16.65 24.00
CA ASP A 264 12.56 18.06 23.88
C ASP A 264 13.59 18.20 22.73
N PHE A 265 13.46 19.23 21.87
CA PHE A 265 14.30 19.47 20.68
C PHE A 265 14.96 20.85 20.70
N SER A 266 16.10 21.00 20.01
CA SER A 266 16.76 22.30 19.79
C SER A 266 17.60 22.37 18.51
N PHE A 267 17.67 23.55 17.88
CA PHE A 267 18.47 23.86 16.68
C PHE A 267 19.18 25.21 16.84
N ASN A 268 20.37 25.31 16.26
CA ASN A 268 21.39 26.37 16.42
C ASN A 268 20.85 27.74 16.84
N GLY A 269 21.06 28.05 18.12
CA GLY A 269 20.64 29.25 18.84
C GLY A 269 20.19 28.94 20.27
N VAL A 270 19.73 27.71 20.49
CA VAL A 270 19.48 27.13 21.81
C VAL A 270 20.19 25.78 21.85
N SER A 271 20.78 25.40 22.97
CA SER A 271 21.52 24.14 23.13
C SER A 271 20.77 23.20 24.08
N GLY A 272 20.80 21.90 23.81
CA GLY A 272 20.24 20.86 24.68
C GLY A 272 20.75 19.46 24.30
N ASN A 273 21.15 18.67 25.30
CA ASN A 273 21.65 17.30 25.14
C ASN A 273 20.52 16.26 25.15
N LEU A 274 20.70 15.16 24.40
CA LEU A 274 19.72 14.09 24.27
C LEU A 274 20.23 12.80 24.95
N ASN A 275 19.56 12.38 26.02
CA ASN A 275 19.78 11.10 26.69
C ASN A 275 18.49 10.28 26.62
N TYR A 276 18.59 9.03 26.15
CA TYR A 276 17.49 8.07 26.12
C TYR A 276 17.79 6.91 27.07
N THR A 277 16.78 6.46 27.81
CA THR A 277 16.83 5.22 28.57
C THR A 277 15.59 4.42 28.25
N LEU A 278 15.77 3.24 27.66
CA LEU A 278 14.71 2.26 27.44
C LEU A 278 14.64 1.36 28.68
N ASN A 279 13.52 1.36 29.38
CA ASN A 279 13.23 0.35 30.39
C ASN A 279 12.15 -0.57 29.83
N PHE A 280 12.49 -1.85 29.71
CA PHE A 280 11.56 -2.92 29.34
C PHE A 280 10.54 -3.19 30.45
#